data_AF-A0A7Y7A9D5-F1
#
_entry.id   AF-A0A7Y7A9D5-F1
#
_cell.length_a   1.000
_cell.length_b   1.000
_cell.length_c   1.000
_cell.angle_alpha   90.00
_cell.angle_beta   90.00
_cell.angle_gamma   90.00
#
_symmetry.space_group_name_H-M   'P 1'
#
loop_
_entity.id
_entity.type
_entity.pdbx_description
1 polymer ?
#
loop_
_entity_poly.entity_id
_entity_poly.type
_entity_poly.pdbx_seq_one_letter_code
_entity_poly.pdbx_strand_id
1 'polypeptide(L)'
;MNVRKWSRGHTFGMLLGIITPIIVVPALILFLSWVQDYDFSYLWHKFSYNGPYRVRMLTLSIIANLLWFYFFLNRSKWDYGMGVILGSIAFAPYIVYIKFF
;
A
#
# COMPACT_ATOMS: atom_id res chain seq x y z
N MET A 1 18.82 -9.56 7.36
CA MET A 1 19.36 -9.37 5.99
C MET A 1 20.63 -8.54 6.11
N ASN A 2 21.75 -8.98 5.53
CA ASN A 2 22.96 -8.15 5.55
C ASN A 2 22.78 -7.06 4.47
N VAL A 3 22.70 -5.78 4.85
CA VAL A 3 22.49 -4.63 3.94
C VAL A 3 23.49 -4.61 2.77
N ARG A 4 24.65 -5.26 2.93
CA ARG A 4 25.65 -5.49 1.88
C ARG A 4 25.18 -6.35 0.70
N LYS A 5 24.13 -7.17 0.86
CA LYS A 5 23.59 -8.06 -0.20
C LYS A 5 22.36 -7.47 -0.92
N TRP A 6 22.19 -6.15 -0.87
CA TRP A 6 21.09 -5.47 -1.55
C TRP A 6 21.22 -5.60 -3.08
N SER A 7 20.17 -6.09 -3.74
CA SER A 7 20.10 -6.22 -5.20
C SER A 7 19.12 -5.23 -5.81
N ARG A 8 19.21 -4.99 -7.13
CA ARG A 8 18.23 -4.15 -7.86
C ARG A 8 16.79 -4.67 -7.73
N GLY A 9 16.61 -5.98 -7.52
CA GLY A 9 15.30 -6.60 -7.30
C GLY A 9 14.62 -6.12 -6.02
N HIS A 10 15.41 -5.89 -4.96
CA HIS A 10 14.89 -5.35 -3.69
C HIS A 10 14.35 -3.92 -3.88
N THR A 11 15.10 -3.06 -4.58
CA THR A 11 14.65 -1.70 -4.88
C THR A 11 13.39 -1.71 -5.73
N PHE A 12 13.33 -2.56 -6.76
CA PHE A 12 12.15 -2.66 -7.62
C PHE A 12 10.92 -3.16 -6.85
N GLY A 13 11.07 -4.22 -6.06
CA GLY A 13 10.00 -4.72 -5.21
C GLY A 13 9.51 -3.67 -4.22
N MET A 14 10.43 -2.90 -3.62
CA MET A 14 10.09 -1.84 -2.68
C MET A 14 9.33 -0.70 -3.35
N LEU A 15 9.80 -0.22 -4.51
CA LEU A 15 9.08 0.79 -5.28
C LEU A 15 7.68 0.31 -5.66
N LEU A 16 7.55 -0.94 -6.10
CA LEU A 16 6.28 -1.53 -6.47
C LEU A 16 5.34 -1.68 -5.25
N GLY A 17 5.88 -2.04 -4.08
CA GLY A 17 5.15 -2.08 -2.81
C GLY A 17 4.71 -0.71 -2.29
N ILE A 18 5.37 0.38 -2.70
CA ILE A 18 4.99 1.77 -2.38
C ILE A 18 3.97 2.31 -3.38
N ILE A 19 4.22 2.12 -4.68
CA ILE A 19 3.37 2.63 -5.75
C ILE A 19 2.00 1.94 -5.72
N THR A 20 1.94 0.65 -5.40
CA THR A 20 0.68 -0.10 -5.41
C THR A 20 -0.36 0.49 -4.45
N PRO A 21 -0.10 0.71 -3.14
CA PRO A 21 -1.05 1.37 -2.26
C PRO A 21 -1.48 2.76 -2.73
N ILE A 22 -0.57 3.55 -3.31
CA ILE A 22 -0.86 4.90 -3.81
C ILE A 22 -1.90 4.85 -4.95
N ILE A 23 -1.82 3.86 -5.83
CA ILE A 23 -2.78 3.66 -6.93
C ILE A 23 -4.06 2.99 -6.42
N VAL A 24 -3.94 2.04 -5.48
CA VAL A 24 -5.07 1.27 -4.98
C VAL A 24 -5.98 2.11 -4.09
N VAL A 25 -5.47 3.09 -3.33
CA VAL A 25 -6.32 4.00 -2.53
C VAL A 25 -7.39 4.72 -3.36
N PRO A 26 -7.06 5.49 -4.42
CA PRO A 26 -8.08 6.17 -5.23
C PRO A 26 -8.98 5.15 -5.96
N ALA A 27 -8.45 3.99 -6.37
CA ALA A 27 -9.25 2.93 -6.95
C ALA A 27 -10.28 2.34 -5.96
N LEU A 28 -9.89 2.12 -4.70
CA LEU A 28 -10.80 1.67 -3.64
C LEU A 28 -11.85 2.72 -3.32
N ILE A 29 -11.47 4.00 -3.28
CA ILE A 29 -12.42 5.11 -3.04
C ILE A 29 -13.43 5.21 -4.19
N LEU A 30 -12.96 5.08 -5.44
CA LEU A 30 -13.84 5.04 -6.62
C LEU A 30 -14.78 3.83 -6.56
N PHE A 31 -14.27 2.65 -6.26
CA PHE A 31 -15.10 1.46 -6.08
C PHE A 31 -16.16 1.66 -4.98
N LEU A 32 -15.78 2.22 -3.83
CA LEU A 32 -16.70 2.50 -2.73
C LEU A 32 -17.73 3.59 -3.10
N SER A 33 -17.36 4.56 -3.94
CA SER A 33 -18.29 5.59 -4.44
C SER A 33 -19.43 4.96 -5.25
N TRP A 34 -19.13 3.95 -6.06
CA TRP A 34 -20.12 3.22 -6.84
C TRP A 34 -20.98 2.28 -5.99
N VAL A 35 -20.37 1.59 -5.03
CA VAL A 35 -21.11 0.60 -4.21
C VAL A 35 -22.04 1.27 -3.18
N GLN A 36 -21.72 2.49 -2.75
CA GLN A 36 -22.47 3.19 -1.70
C GLN A 36 -23.24 4.41 -2.24
N ASP A 37 -23.27 4.63 -3.56
CA ASP A 37 -23.90 5.79 -4.20
C ASP A 37 -23.50 7.15 -3.57
N TYR A 38 -22.21 7.28 -3.22
CA TYR A 38 -21.63 8.54 -2.72
C TYR A 38 -20.80 9.21 -3.80
N ASP A 39 -20.72 10.54 -3.76
CA ASP A 39 -19.77 11.29 -4.58
C ASP A 39 -18.32 10.92 -4.25
N PHE A 40 -17.52 10.67 -5.29
CA PHE A 40 -16.08 10.43 -5.16
C PHE A 40 -15.40 11.57 -4.39
N SER A 41 -15.73 12.83 -4.71
CA SER A 41 -15.17 14.02 -4.07
C SER A 41 -15.45 14.04 -2.56
N TYR A 42 -16.63 13.59 -2.14
CA TYR A 42 -16.98 13.49 -0.73
C TYR A 42 -16.14 12.43 0.00
N LEU A 43 -16.01 11.24 -0.58
CA LEU A 43 -15.17 10.18 0.01
C LEU A 43 -13.68 10.52 -0.02
N TRP A 44 -13.21 11.23 -1.06
CA TRP A 44 -11.84 11.73 -1.16
C TRP A 44 -11.55 12.81 -0.12
N HIS A 45 -12.50 13.71 0.11
CA HIS A 45 -12.42 14.68 1.20
C HIS A 45 -12.38 13.96 2.56
N LYS A 46 -13.27 12.98 2.77
CA LYS A 46 -13.26 12.16 3.99
C LYS A 46 -11.93 11.42 4.18
N PHE A 47 -11.34 10.87 3.13
CA PHE A 47 -10.00 10.28 3.16
C PHE A 47 -8.92 11.29 3.55
N SER A 48 -9.02 12.52 3.08
CA SER A 48 -8.00 13.55 3.32
C SER A 48 -8.04 14.09 4.76
N TYR A 49 -9.23 14.23 5.34
CA TYR A 49 -9.43 14.95 6.61
C TYR A 49 -9.88 14.06 7.79
N ASN A 50 -10.36 12.84 7.55
CA ASN A 50 -10.74 11.92 8.61
C ASN A 50 -9.64 10.87 8.84
N GLY A 51 -8.83 11.06 9.88
CA GLY A 51 -7.71 10.17 10.24
C GLY A 51 -8.10 8.68 10.33
N PRO A 52 -9.13 8.30 11.10
CA PRO A 52 -9.59 6.92 11.18
C PRO A 52 -9.99 6.30 9.84
N TYR A 53 -10.68 7.06 8.99
CA TYR A 53 -11.06 6.59 7.65
C TYR A 53 -9.82 6.45 6.75
N ARG A 54 -8.91 7.42 6.78
CA ARG A 54 -7.63 7.39 6.06
C ARG A 54 -6.79 6.17 6.39
N VAL A 55 -6.64 5.87 7.68
CA VAL A 55 -5.89 4.68 8.15
C VAL A 55 -6.51 3.40 7.60
N ARG A 56 -7.85 3.26 7.68
CA ARG A 56 -8.53 2.07 7.15
C ARG A 56 -8.28 1.89 5.64
N MET A 57 -8.42 2.96 4.86
CA MET A 57 -8.18 2.92 3.42
C MET A 57 -6.72 2.58 3.08
N LEU A 58 -5.75 3.18 3.79
CA LEU A 58 -4.34 2.85 3.62
C LEU A 58 -4.05 1.38 3.95
N THR A 59 -4.55 0.88 5.09
CA THR A 59 -4.35 -0.53 5.45
C THR A 59 -4.96 -1.49 4.44
N LEU A 60 -6.17 -1.19 3.93
CA LEU A 60 -6.81 -1.97 2.87
C LEU A 60 -5.99 -1.95 1.57
N SER A 61 -5.43 -0.80 1.21
CA SER A 61 -4.61 -0.68 0.01
C SER A 61 -3.28 -1.44 0.11
N ILE A 62 -2.69 -1.54 1.31
CA ILE A 62 -1.47 -2.33 1.55
C ILE A 62 -1.74 -3.82 1.36
N ILE A 63 -2.96 -4.30 1.63
CA ILE A 63 -3.31 -5.71 1.40
C ILE A 63 -3.16 -6.08 -0.09
N ALA A 64 -3.36 -5.13 -1.02
CA ALA A 64 -3.14 -5.39 -2.44
C ALA A 64 -1.68 -5.77 -2.77
N ASN A 65 -0.70 -5.41 -1.93
CA ASN A 65 0.69 -5.87 -2.09
C ASN A 65 0.84 -7.39 -1.93
N LEU A 66 -0.09 -8.08 -1.28
CA LEU A 66 -0.05 -9.54 -1.19
C LEU A 66 -0.11 -10.18 -2.58
N LEU A 67 -0.84 -9.60 -3.54
CA LEU A 67 -0.90 -10.11 -4.91
C LEU A 67 0.50 -10.18 -5.54
N TRP A 68 1.26 -9.09 -5.43
CA TRP A 68 2.62 -9.02 -5.93
C TRP A 68 3.58 -9.92 -5.16
N PHE A 69 3.43 -9.98 -3.83
CA PHE A 69 4.23 -10.86 -3.00
C PHE A 69 4.07 -12.33 -3.43
N TYR A 70 2.84 -12.83 -3.56
CA TYR A 70 2.57 -14.19 -4.01
C TYR A 70 3.06 -14.43 -5.45
N PHE A 71 2.89 -13.46 -6.34
CA PHE A 71 3.38 -13.57 -7.71
C PHE A 71 4.90 -13.75 -7.78
N PHE A 72 5.67 -12.94 -7.03
CA PHE A 72 7.13 -13.06 -7.01
C PHE A 72 7.62 -14.30 -6.27
N LEU A 73 6.92 -14.69 -5.20
CA LEU A 73 7.20 -15.91 -4.46
C LEU A 73 7.09 -17.15 -5.36
N ASN A 74 6.01 -17.23 -6.15
CA ASN A 74 5.78 -18.36 -7.06
C ASN A 74 6.80 -18.45 -8.20
N ARG A 75 7.45 -17.33 -8.55
CA ARG A 75 8.57 -17.30 -9.53
C ARG A 75 9.96 -17.42 -8.89
N SER A 76 10.03 -17.76 -7.60
CA SER A 76 11.27 -17.84 -6.82
C SER A 76 12.11 -16.55 -6.86
N LYS A 77 11.45 -15.39 -7.02
CA LYS A 77 12.07 -14.05 -7.04
C LYS A 77 12.05 -13.45 -5.64
N TRP A 78 12.79 -14.07 -4.72
CA TRP A 78 12.84 -13.72 -3.30
C TRP A 78 13.22 -12.26 -3.05
N ASP A 79 14.18 -11.72 -3.79
CA ASP A 79 14.61 -10.31 -3.72
C ASP A 79 13.45 -9.33 -3.95
N TYR A 80 12.61 -9.61 -4.95
CA TYR A 80 11.46 -8.76 -5.29
C TYR A 80 10.37 -8.89 -4.23
N GLY A 81 10.04 -10.11 -3.80
CA GLY A 81 9.06 -10.35 -2.74
C GLY A 81 9.45 -9.66 -1.43
N MET A 82 10.74 -9.73 -1.06
CA MET A 82 11.25 -9.03 0.12
C MET A 82 11.21 -7.51 -0.05
N GLY A 83 11.52 -7.00 -1.24
CA GLY A 83 11.31 -5.60 -1.59
C GLY A 83 9.86 -5.15 -1.34
N VAL A 84 8.87 -5.92 -1.82
CA VAL A 84 7.43 -5.59 -1.64
C VAL A 84 7.04 -5.51 -0.17
N ILE A 85 7.56 -6.41 0.67
CA ILE A 85 7.36 -6.37 2.12
C ILE A 85 7.96 -5.08 2.70
N LEU A 86 9.20 -4.74 2.34
CA LEU A 86 9.86 -3.52 2.80
C LEU A 86 9.08 -2.25 2.39
N GLY A 87 8.57 -2.21 1.15
CA GLY A 87 7.72 -1.12 0.68
C GLY A 87 6.41 -1.01 1.47
N SER A 88 5.81 -2.14 1.84
CA SER A 88 4.60 -2.19 2.67
C SER A 88 4.86 -1.66 4.09
N ILE A 89 5.99 -2.04 4.69
CA ILE A 89 6.39 -1.58 6.03
C ILE A 89 6.67 -0.07 6.04
N ALA A 90 7.11 0.51 4.92
CA ALA A 90 7.37 1.95 4.82
C ALA A 90 6.13 2.83 5.10
N PHE A 91 4.92 2.28 4.97
CA PHE A 91 3.69 2.99 5.35
C PHE A 91 3.40 2.96 6.85
N ALA A 92 4.03 2.06 7.62
CA ALA A 92 3.74 1.91 9.04
C ALA A 92 4.02 3.20 9.85
N PRO A 93 5.17 3.90 9.68
CA PRO A 93 5.40 5.18 10.37
C PRO A 93 4.32 6.23 10.07
N TYR A 94 3.87 6.31 8.81
CA TYR A 94 2.82 7.25 8.41
C TYR A 94 1.46 6.88 9.02
N ILE A 95 1.10 5.60 9.05
CA ILE A 95 -0.13 5.12 9.69
C ILE A 95 -0.11 5.40 11.19
N VAL A 96 1.03 5.15 11.86
CA VAL A 96 1.21 5.45 13.27
C VAL A 96 1.05 6.95 13.51
N TYR A 97 1.68 7.80 12.69
CA TYR A 97 1.53 9.24 12.78
C TYR A 97 0.05 9.68 12.74
N ILE A 98 -0.71 9.27 11.72
CA ILE A 98 -2.13 9.64 11.58
C ILE A 98 -2.99 9.12 12.73
N LYS A 99 -2.64 7.97 13.32
CA LYS A 99 -3.46 7.36 14.37
C LYS A 99 -3.30 8.06 15.71
N PHE A 100 -2.11 8.61 16.00
CA PHE A 100 -1.77 9.19 17.31
C PHE A 100 -1.74 10.72 17.31
N PHE A 101 -1.59 11.36 16.15
CA PHE A 101 -1.55 12.82 15.97
C PHE A 101 -2.57 13.26 14.93
#